data_AF-A0A382PM61-F1
#
_entry.id   AF-A0A382PM61-F1
#
_cell.length_a   1.000
_cell.length_b   1.000
_cell.length_c   1.000
_cell.angle_alpha   90.00
_cell.angle_beta   90.00
_cell.angle_gamma   90.00
#
_symmetry.space_group_name_H-M   'P 1'
#
loop_
_entity.id
_entity.type
_entity.pdbx_description
1 polymer ?
#
loop_
_entity_poly.entity_id
_entity_poly.type
_entity_poly.pdbx_seq_one_letter_code
_entity_poly.pdbx_strand_id
1 'polypeptide(L)'
;VNQTVSNSIIARWWNWARENLFNSWVNTILSIICILIIYNVVWGIFSWAILNGIWEAKDRRECFAILGKDEAGNPIHGACWAGVREWFNNIIYGRYVKAEQWRVNLGILILIVWLAPLWIPDLKRKVLIGFGAIGLYPFLGGYLFLGGERSWFMSFMVALAIIVFCYNTVDWVGAKAFRVSLADSLRWKIVNRIFAEKQHTYALMSFFATVAVILAFLIQDWILVDVNWVRLGGFHLTLVISGFAMVVGLPSGIILALGRRSRLPIIKAFSVTFIEVFRSVPLITILFMATAM
;
A
#
# COMPACT_ATOMS: atom_id res chain seq x y z
N VAL A 1 8.93 -0.54 -45.17
CA VAL A 1 9.58 -0.95 -43.90
C VAL A 1 8.58 -1.38 -42.81
N ASN A 2 7.31 -0.94 -42.83
CA ASN A 2 6.33 -1.31 -41.78
C ASN A 2 5.62 -2.68 -41.93
N GLN A 3 5.69 -3.36 -43.09
CA GLN A 3 5.01 -4.65 -43.29
C GLN A 3 5.83 -5.88 -42.84
N THR A 4 7.17 -5.80 -42.76
CA THR A 4 8.02 -6.93 -42.34
C THR A 4 8.08 -7.12 -40.82
N VAL A 5 7.88 -6.05 -40.04
CA VAL A 5 7.92 -6.11 -38.56
C VAL A 5 6.60 -6.68 -37.99
N SER A 6 5.45 -6.34 -38.57
CA SER A 6 4.13 -6.85 -38.16
C SER A 6 3.99 -8.37 -38.32
N ASN A 7 4.51 -8.92 -39.44
CA ASN A 7 4.53 -10.38 -39.67
C ASN A 7 5.35 -11.14 -38.63
N SER A 8 6.32 -10.50 -37.98
CA SER A 8 7.18 -11.15 -36.99
C SER A 8 6.49 -11.37 -35.64
N ILE A 9 5.60 -10.47 -35.22
CA ILE A 9 4.94 -10.57 -33.91
C ILE A 9 3.90 -11.69 -33.94
N ILE A 10 3.00 -11.68 -34.92
CA ILE A 10 1.94 -12.69 -35.05
C ILE A 10 2.56 -14.09 -35.26
N ALA A 11 3.58 -14.20 -36.12
CA ALA A 11 4.29 -15.47 -36.31
C ALA A 11 5.01 -15.94 -35.03
N ARG A 12 5.58 -15.03 -34.25
CA ARG A 12 6.21 -15.36 -32.95
C ARG A 12 5.20 -15.83 -31.92
N TRP A 13 4.03 -15.18 -31.82
CA TRP A 13 2.95 -15.63 -30.93
C TRP A 13 2.40 -16.98 -31.33
N TRP A 14 2.23 -17.22 -32.63
CA TRP A 14 1.74 -18.49 -33.16
C TRP A 14 2.74 -19.63 -32.91
N ASN A 15 4.02 -19.41 -33.19
CA ASN A 15 5.07 -20.39 -32.92
C ASN A 15 5.16 -20.70 -31.42
N TRP A 16 5.11 -19.68 -30.56
CA TRP A 16 5.06 -19.86 -29.11
C TRP A 16 3.83 -20.66 -28.67
N ALA A 17 2.65 -20.35 -29.20
CA ALA A 17 1.41 -21.06 -28.85
C ALA A 17 1.47 -22.52 -29.27
N ARG A 18 2.01 -22.82 -30.45
CA ARG A 18 2.20 -24.20 -30.91
C ARG A 18 3.16 -24.98 -30.01
N GLU A 19 4.26 -24.35 -29.58
CA GLU A 19 5.29 -24.99 -28.75
C GLU A 19 4.87 -25.16 -27.27
N ASN A 20 4.01 -24.29 -26.75
CA ASN A 20 3.65 -24.28 -25.32
C ASN A 20 2.24 -24.79 -25.03
N LEU A 21 1.24 -24.46 -25.86
CA LEU A 21 -0.17 -24.83 -25.64
C LEU A 21 -0.57 -26.10 -26.43
N PHE A 22 -0.07 -26.24 -27.67
CA PHE A 22 -0.51 -27.29 -28.61
C PHE A 22 0.59 -28.31 -28.97
N ASN A 23 1.56 -28.51 -28.08
CA ASN A 23 2.73 -29.36 -28.37
C ASN A 23 2.45 -30.88 -28.32
N SER A 24 1.35 -31.29 -27.69
CA SER A 24 0.89 -32.68 -27.60
C SER A 24 -0.63 -32.74 -27.69
N TRP A 25 -1.18 -33.92 -28.00
CA TRP A 25 -2.63 -34.10 -28.09
C TRP A 25 -3.34 -33.87 -26.75
N VAL A 26 -2.73 -34.29 -25.63
CA VAL A 26 -3.23 -34.03 -24.27
C VAL A 26 -3.25 -32.53 -23.98
N ASN A 27 -2.15 -31.83 -24.28
CA ASN A 27 -2.06 -30.39 -24.04
C ASN A 27 -3.00 -29.60 -24.96
N THR A 28 -3.25 -30.09 -26.17
CA THR A 28 -4.24 -29.51 -27.09
C THR A 28 -5.65 -29.62 -26.52
N ILE A 29 -6.05 -30.81 -26.04
CA ILE A 29 -7.37 -31.00 -25.41
C ILE A 29 -7.49 -30.14 -24.15
N LEU A 30 -6.48 -30.16 -23.27
CA LEU A 30 -6.47 -29.36 -22.05
C LEU A 30 -6.56 -27.86 -22.35
N SER A 31 -5.79 -27.38 -23.33
CA SER A 31 -5.81 -25.98 -23.76
C SER A 31 -7.17 -25.58 -24.32
N ILE A 32 -7.81 -26.43 -25.13
CA ILE A 32 -9.16 -26.16 -25.65
C ILE A 32 -10.17 -26.09 -24.49
N ILE A 33 -10.14 -27.03 -23.55
CA ILE A 33 -11.01 -27.01 -22.36
C ILE A 33 -10.78 -25.73 -21.54
N CYS A 34 -9.52 -25.37 -21.27
CA CYS A 34 -9.19 -24.14 -20.56
C CYS A 34 -9.70 -22.89 -21.29
N ILE A 35 -9.52 -22.82 -22.61
CA ILE A 35 -10.03 -21.70 -23.42
C ILE A 35 -11.55 -21.63 -23.33
N LEU A 36 -12.27 -22.76 -23.42
CA LEU A 36 -13.72 -22.79 -23.30
C LEU A 36 -14.19 -22.35 -21.92
N ILE A 37 -13.53 -22.79 -20.84
CA ILE A 37 -13.84 -22.37 -19.47
C ILE A 37 -13.60 -20.87 -19.32
N ILE A 38 -12.43 -20.38 -19.73
CA ILE A 38 -12.08 -18.96 -19.65
C ILE A 38 -13.10 -18.13 -20.44
N TYR A 39 -13.44 -18.56 -21.66
CA TYR A 39 -14.44 -17.89 -22.48
C TYR A 39 -15.79 -17.80 -21.76
N ASN A 40 -16.30 -18.90 -21.20
CA ASN A 40 -17.58 -18.91 -20.50
C ASN A 40 -17.55 -18.05 -19.23
N VAL A 41 -16.48 -18.09 -18.44
CA VAL A 41 -16.33 -17.28 -17.23
C VAL A 41 -16.22 -15.80 -17.57
N VAL A 42 -15.36 -15.45 -18.54
CA VAL A 42 -15.17 -14.06 -18.97
C VAL A 42 -16.44 -13.51 -19.58
N TRP A 43 -17.10 -14.28 -20.44
CA TRP A 43 -18.38 -13.87 -21.04
C TRP A 43 -19.48 -13.74 -19.99
N GLY A 44 -19.55 -14.66 -19.03
CA GLY A 44 -20.51 -14.59 -17.93
C GLY A 44 -20.31 -13.38 -17.03
N ILE A 45 -19.06 -13.06 -16.67
CA ILE A 45 -18.73 -11.87 -15.90
C ILE A 45 -19.02 -10.60 -16.71
N PHE A 46 -18.65 -10.58 -17.99
CA PHE A 46 -18.84 -9.41 -18.86
C PHE A 46 -20.34 -9.13 -19.09
N SER A 47 -21.12 -10.16 -19.39
CA SER A 47 -22.56 -10.02 -19.60
C SER A 47 -23.28 -9.61 -18.31
N TRP A 48 -22.90 -10.19 -17.17
CA TRP A 48 -23.45 -9.81 -15.87
C TRP A 48 -23.07 -8.39 -15.44
N ALA A 49 -21.78 -8.03 -15.56
CA ALA A 49 -21.24 -6.77 -15.05
C ALA A 49 -21.57 -5.57 -15.96
N ILE A 50 -21.51 -5.75 -17.28
CA ILE A 50 -21.59 -4.64 -18.23
C ILE A 50 -22.91 -4.68 -19.00
N LEU A 51 -23.22 -5.79 -19.69
CA LEU A 51 -24.42 -5.84 -20.54
C LEU A 51 -25.71 -5.75 -19.70
N ASN A 52 -25.76 -6.47 -18.59
CA ASN A 52 -26.88 -6.50 -17.64
C ASN A 52 -26.57 -5.64 -16.39
N GLY A 53 -25.65 -4.68 -16.49
CA GLY A 53 -25.26 -3.81 -15.38
C GLY A 53 -26.18 -2.59 -15.25
N ILE A 54 -26.78 -2.39 -14.08
CA ILE A 54 -27.62 -1.21 -13.79
C ILE A 54 -26.86 -0.19 -12.96
N TRP A 55 -26.77 1.02 -13.49
CA TRP A 55 -25.97 2.12 -12.95
C TRP A 55 -26.78 3.13 -12.14
N GLU A 56 -28.09 3.20 -12.35
CA GLU A 56 -29.00 4.13 -11.68
C GLU A 56 -30.23 3.38 -11.16
N ALA A 57 -30.44 3.42 -9.84
CA ALA A 57 -31.60 2.88 -9.14
C ALA A 57 -31.67 3.53 -7.75
N LYS A 58 -32.88 3.75 -7.21
CA LYS A 58 -33.05 4.34 -5.87
C LYS A 58 -32.82 3.31 -4.77
N ASP A 59 -33.25 2.06 -5.00
CA ASP A 59 -33.17 0.98 -4.03
C ASP A 59 -32.75 -0.36 -4.67
N ARG A 60 -32.23 -1.28 -3.84
CA ARG A 60 -31.86 -2.64 -4.27
C ARG A 60 -33.02 -3.36 -5.00
N ARG A 61 -34.25 -3.18 -4.54
CA ARG A 61 -35.43 -3.83 -5.13
C ARG A 61 -35.73 -3.29 -6.52
N GLU A 62 -35.64 -1.98 -6.70
CA GLU A 62 -35.80 -1.33 -8.01
C GLU A 62 -34.71 -1.79 -8.98
N CYS A 63 -33.46 -1.91 -8.49
CA CYS A 63 -32.34 -2.41 -9.27
C CYS A 63 -32.61 -3.80 -9.88
N PHE A 64 -33.16 -4.74 -9.11
CA PHE A 64 -33.51 -6.06 -9.65
C PHE A 64 -34.86 -6.08 -10.39
N ALA A 65 -35.74 -5.11 -10.16
CA ALA A 65 -36.98 -4.97 -10.92
C ALA A 65 -36.73 -4.52 -12.36
N ILE A 66 -35.78 -3.62 -12.58
CA ILE A 66 -35.40 -3.12 -13.92
C ILE A 66 -34.82 -4.25 -14.79
N LEU A 67 -34.09 -5.21 -14.22
CA LEU A 67 -33.56 -6.37 -14.96
C LEU A 67 -34.67 -7.25 -15.55
N GLY A 68 -35.84 -7.30 -14.91
CA GLY A 68 -36.95 -8.11 -15.36
C GLY A 68 -36.65 -9.62 -15.39
N LYS A 69 -37.30 -10.32 -16.31
CA LYS A 69 -37.18 -11.76 -16.54
C LYS A 69 -36.83 -12.01 -18.02
N ASP A 70 -36.13 -13.10 -18.28
CA ASP A 70 -35.84 -13.56 -19.64
C ASP A 70 -37.12 -14.07 -20.35
N GLU A 71 -37.00 -14.39 -21.63
CA GLU A 71 -38.10 -14.94 -22.45
C GLU A 71 -38.65 -16.28 -21.89
N ALA A 72 -37.87 -16.98 -21.07
CA ALA A 72 -38.24 -18.22 -20.39
C ALA A 72 -38.86 -17.99 -18.99
N GLY A 73 -39.00 -16.73 -18.56
CA GLY A 73 -39.58 -16.36 -17.27
C GLY A 73 -38.62 -16.43 -16.06
N ASN A 74 -37.32 -16.69 -16.27
CA ASN A 74 -36.31 -16.68 -15.23
C ASN A 74 -35.81 -15.26 -14.95
N PRO A 75 -35.52 -14.90 -13.69
CA PRO A 75 -34.96 -13.58 -13.36
C PRO A 75 -33.60 -13.38 -14.01
N ILE A 76 -33.41 -12.26 -14.72
CA ILE A 76 -32.10 -11.94 -15.31
C ILE A 76 -31.17 -11.52 -14.17
N HIS A 77 -30.04 -12.22 -14.05
CA HIS A 77 -29.01 -11.86 -13.09
C HIS A 77 -28.07 -10.82 -13.70
N GLY A 78 -28.01 -9.64 -13.08
CA GLY A 78 -27.18 -8.51 -13.49
C GLY A 78 -26.53 -7.82 -12.30
N ALA A 79 -25.46 -7.08 -12.55
CA ALA A 79 -24.77 -6.32 -11.52
C ALA A 79 -25.55 -5.04 -11.15
N CYS A 80 -25.79 -4.83 -9.86
CA CYS A 80 -26.37 -3.59 -9.36
C CYS A 80 -25.26 -2.58 -8.99
N TRP A 81 -24.77 -1.82 -9.97
CA TRP A 81 -23.74 -0.80 -9.76
C TRP A 81 -24.26 0.45 -9.04
N ALA A 82 -25.55 0.74 -9.13
CA ALA A 82 -26.18 1.83 -8.38
C ALA A 82 -25.90 1.73 -6.87
N GLY A 83 -26.08 0.53 -6.29
CA GLY A 83 -25.77 0.27 -4.89
C GLY A 83 -24.28 0.41 -4.57
N VAL A 84 -23.40 -0.08 -5.45
CA VAL A 84 -21.95 0.05 -5.28
C VAL A 84 -21.52 1.52 -5.29
N ARG A 85 -22.09 2.33 -6.18
CA ARG A 85 -21.80 3.78 -6.28
C ARG A 85 -22.17 4.54 -5.00
N GLU A 86 -23.38 4.28 -4.47
CA GLU A 86 -23.85 4.93 -3.24
C GLU A 86 -23.02 4.51 -2.02
N TRP A 87 -22.64 3.23 -1.95
CA TRP A 87 -21.85 2.67 -0.86
C TRP A 87 -20.33 2.83 -1.05
N PHE A 88 -19.88 3.36 -2.19
CA PHE A 88 -18.46 3.44 -2.53
C PHE A 88 -17.65 4.19 -1.46
N ASN A 89 -18.21 5.29 -0.94
CA ASN A 89 -17.56 6.06 0.11
C ASN A 89 -17.40 5.24 1.42
N ASN A 90 -18.40 4.44 1.77
CA ASN A 90 -18.36 3.57 2.95
C ASN A 90 -17.45 2.35 2.74
N ILE A 91 -17.26 1.89 1.50
CA ILE A 91 -16.29 0.82 1.17
C ILE A 91 -14.85 1.34 1.39
N ILE A 92 -14.56 2.58 0.98
CA ILE A 92 -13.23 3.16 1.11
C ILE A 92 -12.92 3.55 2.57
N TYR A 93 -13.80 4.33 3.21
CA TYR A 93 -13.53 4.95 4.51
C TYR A 93 -14.30 4.32 5.67
N GLY A 94 -15.14 3.31 5.44
CA GLY A 94 -15.95 2.69 6.50
C GLY A 94 -16.99 3.66 7.06
N ARG A 95 -17.00 3.85 8.38
CA ARG A 95 -17.93 4.74 9.10
C ARG A 95 -17.31 6.10 9.43
N TYR A 96 -16.27 6.49 8.70
CA TYR A 96 -15.57 7.75 8.92
C TYR A 96 -16.44 8.95 8.57
N VAL A 97 -16.31 10.04 9.33
CA VAL A 97 -17.12 11.25 9.15
C VAL A 97 -16.76 11.91 7.81
N LYS A 98 -17.75 12.11 6.93
CA LYS A 98 -17.55 12.62 5.55
C LYS A 98 -16.75 13.93 5.52
N ALA A 99 -17.03 14.85 6.43
CA ALA A 99 -16.34 16.13 6.53
C ALA A 99 -14.83 16.02 6.82
N GLU A 100 -14.38 14.93 7.44
CA GLU A 100 -12.99 14.74 7.85
C GLU A 100 -12.20 13.77 6.94
N GLN A 101 -12.84 13.21 5.92
CA GLN A 101 -12.22 12.23 4.99
C GLN A 101 -10.98 12.81 4.27
N TRP A 102 -10.89 14.14 4.15
CA TRP A 102 -9.71 14.82 3.60
C TRP A 102 -8.43 14.47 4.38
N ARG A 103 -8.51 14.22 5.70
CA ARG A 103 -7.35 13.85 6.53
C ARG A 103 -6.79 12.48 6.15
N VAL A 104 -7.68 11.54 5.85
CA VAL A 104 -7.33 10.20 5.37
C VAL A 104 -6.68 10.28 4.00
N ASN A 105 -7.27 11.05 3.09
CA ASN A 105 -6.70 11.28 1.75
C ASN A 105 -5.35 11.96 1.80
N LEU A 106 -5.20 12.97 2.67
CA LEU A 106 -3.93 13.66 2.88
C LEU A 106 -2.86 12.71 3.43
N GLY A 107 -3.19 11.88 4.42
CA GLY A 107 -2.24 10.89 4.94
C GLY A 107 -1.80 9.89 3.86
N ILE A 108 -2.74 9.33 3.08
CA ILE A 108 -2.41 8.44 1.96
C ILE A 108 -1.55 9.14 0.92
N LEU A 109 -1.86 10.39 0.57
CA LEU A 109 -1.07 11.18 -0.38
C LEU A 109 0.36 11.41 0.15
N ILE A 110 0.50 11.77 1.43
CA ILE A 110 1.81 11.91 2.09
C ILE A 110 2.58 10.59 2.01
N LEU A 111 1.95 9.45 2.29
CA LEU A 111 2.59 8.14 2.19
C LEU A 111 3.08 7.85 0.77
N ILE A 112 2.25 8.12 -0.25
CA ILE A 112 2.61 7.93 -1.65
C ILE A 112 3.81 8.81 -2.00
N VAL A 113 3.78 10.10 -1.64
CA VAL A 113 4.89 11.03 -1.90
C VAL A 113 6.16 10.63 -1.16
N TRP A 114 6.04 10.09 0.06
CA TRP A 114 7.17 9.61 0.85
C TRP A 114 7.81 8.37 0.23
N LEU A 115 7.01 7.43 -0.28
CA LEU A 115 7.50 6.18 -0.87
C LEU A 115 7.90 6.30 -2.35
N ALA A 116 7.38 7.30 -3.09
CA ALA A 116 7.67 7.51 -4.51
C ALA A 116 9.18 7.49 -4.88
N PRO A 117 10.12 8.04 -4.07
CA PRO A 117 11.55 8.02 -4.38
C PRO A 117 12.16 6.61 -4.41
N LEU A 118 11.52 5.62 -3.79
CA LEU A 118 12.02 4.24 -3.78
C LEU A 118 12.02 3.62 -5.18
N TRP A 119 11.09 4.04 -6.04
CA TRP A 119 10.97 3.56 -7.41
C TRP A 119 11.96 4.20 -8.39
N ILE A 120 12.69 5.26 -8.00
CA ILE A 120 13.65 5.93 -8.87
C ILE A 120 15.01 5.22 -8.74
N PRO A 121 15.56 4.58 -9.78
CA PRO A 121 16.77 3.74 -9.68
C PRO A 121 18.00 4.48 -9.12
N ASP A 122 18.19 5.75 -9.46
CA ASP A 122 19.43 6.51 -9.19
C ASP A 122 19.58 7.04 -7.74
N LEU A 123 18.57 6.87 -6.89
CA LEU A 123 18.59 7.38 -5.51
C LEU A 123 19.41 6.49 -4.56
N LYS A 124 20.46 7.06 -3.97
CA LYS A 124 21.37 6.35 -3.05
C LYS A 124 20.80 6.11 -1.64
N ARG A 125 19.82 6.91 -1.20
CA ARG A 125 19.30 6.93 0.19
C ARG A 125 17.97 6.17 0.39
N LYS A 126 17.61 5.27 -0.52
CA LYS A 126 16.32 4.54 -0.49
C LYS A 126 16.05 3.83 0.83
N VAL A 127 17.07 3.17 1.37
CA VAL A 127 16.95 2.41 2.62
C VAL A 127 16.57 3.34 3.79
N LEU A 128 17.20 4.53 3.88
CA LEU A 128 16.90 5.51 4.93
C LEU A 128 15.50 6.11 4.76
N ILE A 129 15.08 6.40 3.52
CA ILE A 129 13.72 6.89 3.23
C ILE A 129 12.68 5.84 3.63
N GLY A 130 12.94 4.57 3.30
CA GLY A 130 12.09 3.44 3.67
C GLY A 130 11.97 3.27 5.19
N PHE A 131 13.09 3.25 5.92
CA PHE A 131 13.07 3.18 7.38
C PHE A 131 12.39 4.38 8.02
N GLY A 132 12.57 5.59 7.47
CA GLY A 132 11.89 6.79 7.92
C GLY A 132 10.38 6.71 7.72
N ALA A 133 9.92 6.27 6.56
CA ALA A 133 8.50 6.05 6.29
C ALA A 133 7.93 5.03 7.28
N ILE A 134 8.61 3.89 7.46
CA ILE A 134 8.18 2.82 8.37
C ILE A 134 8.12 3.28 9.83
N GLY A 135 9.15 3.98 10.29
CA GLY A 135 9.28 4.37 11.69
C GLY A 135 8.45 5.59 12.07
N LEU A 136 8.28 6.56 11.17
CA LEU A 136 7.72 7.87 11.50
C LEU A 136 6.32 8.12 10.93
N TYR A 137 5.98 7.56 9.77
CA TYR A 137 4.63 7.66 9.21
C TYR A 137 3.52 7.10 10.15
N PRO A 138 3.73 6.01 10.93
CA PRO A 138 2.74 5.55 11.91
C PRO A 138 2.19 6.66 12.81
N PHE A 139 3.08 7.54 13.26
CA PHE A 139 2.76 8.62 14.17
C PHE A 139 2.06 9.77 13.43
N LEU A 140 2.56 10.15 12.26
CA LEU A 140 1.96 11.20 11.42
C LEU A 140 0.57 10.80 10.90
N GLY A 141 0.46 9.61 10.31
CA GLY A 141 -0.78 9.05 9.78
C GLY A 141 -1.78 8.78 10.89
N GLY A 142 -1.36 8.14 12.00
CA GLY A 142 -2.22 7.92 13.16
C GLY A 142 -2.81 9.23 13.70
N TYR A 143 -1.99 10.28 13.81
CA TYR A 143 -2.49 11.59 14.22
C TYR A 143 -3.47 12.22 13.22
N LEU A 144 -3.18 12.15 11.91
CA LEU A 144 -4.09 12.64 10.87
C LEU A 144 -5.44 11.90 10.89
N PHE A 145 -5.43 10.58 11.11
CA PHE A 145 -6.62 9.75 11.01
C PHE A 145 -7.51 9.84 12.26
N LEU A 146 -6.92 9.96 13.44
CA LEU A 146 -7.67 9.96 14.70
C LEU A 146 -7.89 11.34 15.27
N GLY A 147 -6.98 12.28 15.03
CA GLY A 147 -6.97 13.55 15.73
C GLY A 147 -6.83 13.36 17.24
N GLY A 148 -7.47 14.25 17.99
CA GLY A 148 -7.46 14.24 19.45
C GLY A 148 -6.27 14.98 20.08
N GLU A 149 -6.23 14.93 21.41
CA GLU A 149 -5.16 15.52 22.22
C GLU A 149 -3.86 14.74 22.04
N ARG A 150 -2.74 15.45 21.95
CA ARG A 150 -1.42 14.84 21.79
C ARG A 150 -0.66 14.82 23.11
N SER A 151 -0.18 13.64 23.48
CA SER A 151 0.92 13.54 24.44
C SER A 151 2.18 14.19 23.87
N TRP A 152 3.06 14.70 24.75
CA TRP A 152 4.33 15.32 24.37
C TRP A 152 5.16 14.43 23.43
N PHE A 153 5.15 13.11 23.67
CA PHE A 153 5.84 12.12 22.85
C PHE A 153 5.27 12.06 21.42
N MET A 154 3.93 12.07 21.29
CA MET A 154 3.27 12.05 19.98
C MET A 154 3.55 13.35 19.22
N SER A 155 3.52 14.51 19.89
CA SER A 155 3.86 15.79 19.27
C SER A 155 5.30 15.81 18.73
N PHE A 156 6.26 15.28 19.48
CA PHE A 156 7.64 15.15 19.05
C PHE A 156 7.79 14.21 17.84
N MET A 157 7.18 13.02 17.88
CA MET A 157 7.24 12.05 16.77
C MET A 157 6.58 12.58 15.50
N VAL A 158 5.44 13.28 15.60
CA VAL A 158 4.76 13.91 14.47
C VAL A 158 5.62 15.02 13.87
N ALA A 159 6.22 15.88 14.69
CA ALA A 159 7.11 16.95 14.22
C ALA A 159 8.34 16.36 13.50
N LEU A 160 8.96 15.32 14.08
CA LEU A 160 10.06 14.59 13.46
C LEU A 160 9.65 13.97 12.12
N ALA A 161 8.46 13.37 12.05
CA ALA A 161 7.92 12.80 10.82
C ALA A 161 7.75 13.85 9.72
N ILE A 162 7.17 15.01 10.04
CA ILE A 162 6.98 16.12 9.09
C ILE A 162 8.32 16.62 8.57
N ILE A 163 9.32 16.81 9.44
CA ILE A 163 10.65 17.28 9.05
C ILE A 163 11.33 16.28 8.13
N VAL A 164 11.34 15.00 8.50
CA VAL A 164 11.97 13.95 7.69
C VAL A 164 11.28 13.82 6.33
N PHE A 165 9.93 13.89 6.30
CA PHE A 165 9.17 13.91 5.07
C PHE A 165 9.54 15.10 4.18
N CYS A 166 9.54 16.32 4.72
CA CYS A 166 9.89 17.54 3.98
C CYS A 166 11.34 17.49 3.48
N TYR A 167 12.29 17.12 4.33
CA TYR A 167 13.70 17.01 3.97
C TYR A 167 13.90 16.01 2.82
N ASN A 168 13.34 14.81 2.94
CA ASN A 168 13.45 13.79 1.89
C ASN A 168 12.80 14.28 0.59
N THR A 169 11.60 14.86 0.68
CA THR A 169 10.85 15.36 -0.49
C THR A 169 11.63 16.44 -1.24
N VAL A 170 12.17 17.42 -0.53
CA VAL A 170 12.97 18.48 -1.13
C VAL A 170 14.27 17.94 -1.73
N ASP A 171 14.94 17.00 -1.07
CA ASP A 171 16.21 16.46 -1.56
C ASP A 171 16.04 15.69 -2.88
N TRP A 172 15.04 14.80 -2.98
CA TRP A 172 14.86 14.01 -4.21
C TRP A 172 14.27 14.85 -5.36
N VAL A 173 13.34 15.77 -5.06
CA VAL A 173 12.80 16.71 -6.06
C VAL A 173 13.92 17.63 -6.55
N GLY A 174 14.74 18.18 -5.65
CA GLY A 174 15.89 19.00 -6.01
C GLY A 174 16.91 18.27 -6.88
N ALA A 175 17.25 17.04 -6.50
CA ALA A 175 18.19 16.21 -7.25
C ALA A 175 17.70 15.91 -8.68
N LYS A 176 16.39 15.71 -8.88
CA LYS A 176 15.85 15.35 -10.19
C LYS A 176 15.46 16.56 -11.05
N ALA A 177 14.84 17.58 -10.45
CA ALA A 177 14.36 18.77 -11.16
C ALA A 177 15.49 19.75 -11.49
N PHE A 178 16.45 19.92 -10.57
CA PHE A 178 17.49 20.95 -10.70
C PHE A 178 18.90 20.38 -10.83
N ARG A 179 19.09 19.05 -10.77
CA ARG A 179 20.41 18.38 -10.60
C ARG A 179 21.19 18.89 -9.39
N VAL A 180 20.49 19.51 -8.43
CA VAL A 180 21.06 20.05 -7.21
C VAL A 180 20.47 19.25 -6.06
N SER A 181 21.23 18.31 -5.50
CA SER A 181 20.82 17.66 -4.25
C SER A 181 20.91 18.68 -3.12
N LEU A 182 19.83 18.79 -2.33
CA LEU A 182 19.82 19.64 -1.15
C LEU A 182 20.81 19.11 -0.11
N ALA A 183 21.00 17.78 -0.06
CA ALA A 183 22.03 17.17 0.76
C ALA A 183 23.45 17.62 0.34
N ASP A 184 23.73 17.84 -0.94
CA ASP A 184 25.03 18.34 -1.40
C ASP A 184 25.15 19.87 -1.24
N SER A 185 24.09 20.64 -1.52
CA SER A 185 24.13 22.12 -1.38
C SER A 185 24.16 22.59 0.07
N LEU A 186 23.38 21.97 0.95
CA LEU A 186 23.35 22.32 2.38
C LEU A 186 24.60 21.79 3.12
N ARG A 187 25.11 20.59 2.75
CA ARG A 187 26.38 20.06 3.31
C ARG A 187 27.59 20.92 2.93
N TRP A 188 27.71 21.35 1.68
CA TRP A 188 28.97 21.95 1.19
C TRP A 188 29.09 23.46 1.33
N LYS A 189 28.00 24.24 1.33
CA LYS A 189 28.10 25.73 1.35
C LYS A 189 28.03 26.35 2.75
N ILE A 190 27.21 25.82 3.65
CA ILE A 190 26.98 26.44 4.97
C ILE A 190 27.82 25.75 6.05
N VAL A 191 27.81 24.41 6.09
CA VAL A 191 28.45 23.67 7.20
C VAL A 191 29.98 23.66 7.08
N ASN A 192 30.54 23.68 5.86
CA ASN A 192 32.00 23.79 5.61
C ASN A 192 32.60 25.10 6.13
N ARG A 193 31.78 26.13 6.39
CA ARG A 193 32.25 27.41 6.93
C ARG A 193 32.42 27.36 8.45
N ILE A 194 31.88 26.34 9.13
CA ILE A 194 31.74 26.32 10.60
C ILE A 194 32.27 25.02 11.25
N PHE A 195 32.14 23.85 10.61
CA PHE A 195 32.53 22.56 11.22
C PHE A 195 33.38 21.69 10.29
N ALA A 196 34.20 20.81 10.86
CA ALA A 196 35.08 19.89 10.14
C ALA A 196 34.35 18.63 9.66
N GLU A 197 34.81 18.05 8.54
CA GLU A 197 34.15 17.03 7.70
C GLU A 197 33.47 15.85 8.45
N LYS A 198 34.04 15.39 9.57
CA LYS A 198 33.48 14.30 10.41
C LYS A 198 32.30 14.72 11.31
N GLN A 199 32.15 16.01 11.62
CA GLN A 199 31.10 16.55 12.51
C GLN A 199 29.84 17.01 11.78
N HIS A 200 29.84 17.09 10.44
CA HIS A 200 28.69 17.59 9.66
C HIS A 200 27.42 16.76 9.87
N THR A 201 27.57 15.45 10.04
CA THR A 201 26.42 14.55 10.25
C THR A 201 25.77 14.80 11.61
N TYR A 202 26.56 14.97 12.68
CA TYR A 202 26.04 15.26 14.02
C TYR A 202 25.46 16.68 14.11
N ALA A 203 26.07 17.66 13.45
CA ALA A 203 25.57 19.05 13.42
C ALA A 203 24.22 19.16 12.68
N LEU A 204 24.06 18.46 11.55
CA LEU A 204 22.78 18.41 10.82
C LEU A 204 21.71 17.66 11.62
N MET A 205 22.04 16.53 12.25
CA MET A 205 21.11 15.81 13.11
C MET A 205 20.67 16.65 14.31
N SER A 206 21.59 17.41 14.91
CA SER A 206 21.29 18.36 16.00
C SER A 206 20.38 19.50 15.52
N PHE A 207 20.62 20.08 14.33
CA PHE A 207 19.77 21.11 13.75
C PHE A 207 18.35 20.60 13.44
N PHE A 208 18.21 19.42 12.85
CA PHE A 208 16.88 18.84 12.62
C PHE A 208 16.17 18.48 13.94
N ALA A 209 16.91 18.03 14.95
CA ALA A 209 16.35 17.76 16.27
C ALA A 209 15.86 19.04 16.98
N THR A 210 16.62 20.14 16.91
CA THR A 210 16.18 21.42 17.49
C THR A 210 14.97 22.00 16.76
N VAL A 211 14.96 21.93 15.42
CA VAL A 211 13.80 22.32 14.61
C VAL A 211 12.59 21.43 14.92
N ALA A 212 12.78 20.14 15.18
CA ALA A 212 11.71 19.22 15.60
C ALA A 212 11.11 19.60 16.95
N VAL A 213 11.95 19.96 17.92
CA VAL A 213 11.48 20.42 19.23
C VAL A 213 10.70 21.73 19.09
N ILE A 214 11.22 22.70 18.33
CA ILE A 214 10.53 23.99 18.11
C ILE A 214 9.18 23.77 17.41
N LEU A 215 9.13 22.96 16.36
CA LEU A 215 7.87 22.63 15.68
C LEU A 215 6.91 21.84 16.57
N ALA A 216 7.41 20.95 17.44
CA ALA A 216 6.56 20.24 18.39
C ALA A 216 5.87 21.20 19.36
N PHE A 217 6.57 22.24 19.82
CA PHE A 217 5.99 23.31 20.64
C PHE A 217 4.97 24.15 19.85
N LEU A 218 5.27 24.53 18.61
CA LEU A 218 4.37 25.36 17.78
C LEU A 218 3.08 24.65 17.37
N ILE A 219 3.11 23.33 17.20
CA ILE A 219 1.97 22.53 16.74
C ILE A 219 1.17 21.98 17.96
N GLN A 220 1.58 22.27 19.19
CA GLN A 220 0.92 21.75 20.40
C GLN A 220 -0.55 22.19 20.52
N ASP A 221 -0.86 23.41 20.08
CA ASP A 221 -2.22 23.97 20.14
C ASP A 221 -3.12 23.54 18.96
N TRP A 222 -2.55 22.89 17.94
CA TRP A 222 -3.31 22.39 16.80
C TRP A 222 -3.98 21.07 17.15
N ILE A 223 -5.24 21.15 17.58
CA ILE A 223 -6.07 19.99 17.92
C ILE A 223 -7.01 19.69 16.76
N LEU A 224 -6.81 18.52 16.16
CA LEU A 224 -7.74 17.94 15.20
C LEU A 224 -8.91 17.29 15.95
N VAL A 225 -10.12 17.40 15.40
CA VAL A 225 -11.33 16.72 15.94
C VAL A 225 -11.04 15.25 16.17
N ASP A 226 -11.33 14.76 17.38
CA ASP A 226 -11.17 13.35 17.75
C ASP A 226 -12.18 12.48 17.00
N VAL A 227 -11.68 11.46 16.32
CA VAL A 227 -12.47 10.44 15.64
C VAL A 227 -12.15 9.10 16.27
N ASN A 228 -13.14 8.47 16.88
CA ASN A 228 -12.98 7.17 17.51
C ASN A 228 -12.48 6.11 16.51
N TRP A 229 -11.46 5.33 16.92
CA TRP A 229 -10.87 4.21 16.18
C TRP A 229 -11.89 3.21 15.61
N VAL A 230 -13.04 3.01 16.27
CA VAL A 230 -14.11 2.11 15.79
C VAL A 230 -14.76 2.59 14.49
N ARG A 231 -14.67 3.88 14.17
CA ARG A 231 -15.19 4.45 12.92
C ARG A 231 -14.23 4.30 11.75
N LEU A 232 -12.95 4.06 12.03
CA LEU A 232 -11.94 3.74 11.02
C LEU A 232 -12.15 2.30 10.55
N GLY A 233 -12.55 2.17 9.28
CA GLY A 233 -12.74 0.88 8.64
C GLY A 233 -12.62 1.01 7.13
N GLY A 234 -12.91 -0.08 6.44
CA GLY A 234 -12.85 -0.12 4.98
C GLY A 234 -11.44 -0.33 4.43
N PHE A 235 -11.25 0.03 3.17
CA PHE A 235 -10.01 -0.17 2.41
C PHE A 235 -8.78 0.48 3.07
N HIS A 236 -8.96 1.66 3.66
CA HIS A 236 -7.88 2.36 4.33
C HIS A 236 -7.26 1.54 5.49
N LEU A 237 -8.11 0.97 6.36
CA LEU A 237 -7.64 0.17 7.48
C LEU A 237 -6.91 -1.08 6.99
N THR A 238 -7.42 -1.74 5.95
CA THR A 238 -6.75 -2.89 5.32
C THR A 238 -5.37 -2.52 4.78
N LEU A 239 -5.25 -1.42 4.03
CA LEU A 239 -3.96 -0.96 3.51
C LEU A 239 -2.95 -0.68 4.62
N VAL A 240 -3.38 -0.01 5.69
CA VAL A 240 -2.51 0.31 6.82
C VAL A 240 -2.06 -0.98 7.51
N ILE A 241 -2.99 -1.85 7.93
CA ILE A 241 -2.65 -3.09 8.64
C ILE A 241 -1.78 -4.00 7.77
N SER A 242 -2.13 -4.19 6.50
CA SER A 242 -1.33 -5.00 5.57
C SER A 242 0.04 -4.39 5.33
N GLY A 243 0.13 -3.07 5.18
CA GLY A 243 1.39 -2.35 5.00
C GLY A 243 2.32 -2.55 6.21
N PHE A 244 1.82 -2.32 7.43
CA PHE A 244 2.57 -2.58 8.66
C PHE A 244 2.98 -4.03 8.80
N ALA A 245 2.06 -4.97 8.52
CA ALA A 245 2.34 -6.40 8.58
C ALA A 245 3.44 -6.81 7.60
N MET A 246 3.45 -6.28 6.38
CA MET A 246 4.54 -6.53 5.41
C MET A 246 5.86 -5.92 5.89
N VAL A 247 5.82 -4.69 6.37
CA VAL A 247 6.96 -3.91 6.84
C VAL A 247 7.66 -4.56 8.03
N VAL A 248 6.90 -5.08 9.00
CA VAL A 248 7.45 -5.74 10.19
C VAL A 248 7.70 -7.22 9.91
N GLY A 249 6.79 -7.87 9.19
CA GLY A 249 6.83 -9.31 8.91
C GLY A 249 7.96 -9.72 7.98
N LEU A 250 8.28 -8.94 6.94
CA LEU A 250 9.33 -9.30 5.99
C LEU A 250 10.74 -9.27 6.64
N PRO A 251 11.17 -8.20 7.34
CA PRO A 251 12.45 -8.19 8.05
C PRO A 251 12.53 -9.25 9.14
N SER A 252 11.45 -9.41 9.94
CA SER A 252 11.40 -10.42 11.00
C SER A 252 11.52 -11.83 10.42
N GLY A 253 10.85 -12.09 9.29
CA GLY A 253 10.95 -13.34 8.54
C GLY A 253 12.36 -13.60 8.00
N ILE A 254 13.04 -12.58 7.48
CA ILE A 254 14.44 -12.69 7.02
C ILE A 254 15.36 -13.02 8.20
N ILE A 255 15.20 -12.35 9.35
CA ILE A 255 15.99 -12.62 10.55
C ILE A 255 15.83 -14.07 11.01
N LEU A 256 14.59 -14.58 11.08
CA LEU A 256 14.32 -15.97 11.45
C LEU A 256 14.85 -16.97 10.41
N ALA A 257 14.78 -16.62 9.11
CA ALA A 257 15.35 -17.44 8.04
C ALA A 257 16.89 -17.54 8.14
N LEU A 258 17.56 -16.45 8.49
CA LEU A 258 19.00 -16.45 8.81
C LEU A 258 19.29 -17.24 10.09
N GLY A 259 18.45 -17.12 11.12
CA GLY A 259 18.52 -17.89 12.36
C GLY A 259 18.48 -19.41 12.13
N ARG A 260 17.65 -19.87 11.19
CA ARG A 260 17.58 -21.29 10.76
C ARG A 260 18.89 -21.80 10.15
N ARG A 261 19.71 -20.92 9.56
CA ARG A 261 21.03 -21.23 8.96
C ARG A 261 22.19 -21.09 9.96
N SER A 262 21.93 -20.67 11.20
CA SER A 262 22.96 -20.47 12.22
C SER A 262 23.61 -21.80 12.65
N ARG A 263 24.90 -21.74 12.99
CA ARG A 263 25.65 -22.87 13.56
C ARG A 263 25.37 -23.09 15.04
N LEU A 264 24.84 -22.08 15.74
CA LEU A 264 24.50 -22.17 17.16
C LEU A 264 23.20 -22.97 17.34
N PRO A 265 23.22 -24.11 18.05
CA PRO A 265 22.07 -25.03 18.12
C PRO A 265 20.84 -24.39 18.76
N ILE A 266 21.02 -23.52 19.76
CA ILE A 266 19.93 -22.83 20.46
C ILE A 266 19.16 -21.89 19.51
N ILE A 267 19.88 -21.04 18.78
CA ILE A 267 19.27 -20.07 17.85
C ILE A 267 18.55 -20.80 16.71
N LYS A 268 19.16 -21.86 16.19
CA LYS A 268 18.57 -22.70 15.15
C LYS A 268 17.29 -23.38 15.64
N ALA A 269 17.32 -24.00 16.82
CA ALA A 269 16.16 -24.67 17.40
C ALA A 269 15.01 -23.68 17.62
N PHE A 270 15.28 -22.52 18.23
CA PHE A 270 14.27 -21.48 18.44
C PHE A 270 13.63 -21.00 17.12
N SER A 271 14.46 -20.70 16.10
CA SER A 271 13.98 -20.21 14.81
C SER A 271 13.15 -21.25 14.07
N VAL A 272 13.58 -22.53 14.09
CA VAL A 272 12.84 -23.63 13.45
C VAL A 272 11.51 -23.86 14.14
N THR A 273 11.49 -23.97 15.48
CA THR A 273 10.25 -24.17 16.25
C THR A 273 9.25 -23.05 15.98
N PHE A 274 9.69 -21.79 16.01
CA PHE A 274 8.81 -20.66 15.72
C PHE A 274 8.20 -20.76 14.30
N ILE A 275 9.03 -21.01 13.28
CA ILE A 275 8.57 -21.09 11.89
C ILE A 275 7.59 -22.26 11.69
N GLU A 276 7.90 -23.45 12.20
CA GLU A 276 7.06 -24.64 12.02
C GLU A 276 5.73 -24.52 12.78
N VAL A 277 5.73 -23.95 13.98
CA VAL A 277 4.50 -23.73 14.77
C VAL A 277 3.56 -22.78 14.03
N PHE A 278 4.03 -21.58 13.65
CA PHE A 278 3.17 -20.59 12.99
C PHE A 278 2.75 -20.99 11.56
N ARG A 279 3.52 -21.86 10.88
CA ARG A 279 3.07 -22.45 9.61
C ARG A 279 2.04 -23.56 9.79
N SER A 280 2.04 -24.24 10.93
CA SER A 280 1.13 -25.35 11.21
C SER A 280 -0.22 -24.89 11.79
N VAL A 281 -0.25 -23.74 12.47
CA VAL A 281 -1.48 -23.20 13.06
C VAL A 281 -2.30 -22.46 11.98
N PRO A 282 -3.56 -22.86 11.74
CA PRO A 282 -4.44 -22.13 10.82
C PRO A 282 -4.68 -20.70 11.32
N LEU A 283 -4.50 -19.70 10.46
CA LEU A 283 -4.70 -18.30 10.85
C LEU A 283 -6.12 -18.04 11.41
N ILE A 284 -7.11 -18.81 10.95
CA ILE A 284 -8.49 -18.70 11.41
C ILE A 284 -8.63 -19.05 12.90
N THR A 285 -7.86 -20.01 13.43
CA THR A 285 -7.97 -20.39 14.85
C THR A 285 -7.41 -19.31 15.76
N ILE A 286 -6.30 -18.68 15.38
CA ILE A 286 -5.72 -17.53 16.09
C ILE A 286 -6.70 -16.36 16.10
N LEU A 287 -7.32 -16.09 14.95
CA LEU A 287 -8.30 -15.01 14.83
C LEU A 287 -9.50 -15.24 15.76
N PHE A 288 -10.06 -16.45 15.77
CA PHE A 288 -11.18 -16.79 16.66
C PHE A 288 -10.81 -16.68 18.13
N MET A 289 -9.63 -17.17 18.52
CA MET A 289 -9.13 -17.06 19.88
C MET A 289 -9.01 -15.59 20.31
N ALA A 290 -8.52 -14.71 19.43
CA ALA A 290 -8.36 -13.29 19.72
C ALA A 290 -9.68 -12.50 19.79
N THR A 291 -10.72 -12.94 19.09
CA THR A 291 -12.05 -12.26 19.12
C THR A 291 -13.00 -12.81 20.19
N ALA A 292 -12.79 -14.03 20.65
CA ALA A 292 -13.64 -14.68 21.65
C ALA A 292 -13.19 -14.44 23.10
N MET A 293 -11.95 -13.96 23.29
CA MET A 293 -11.37 -13.52 24.57
C MET A 293 -11.60 -12.02 24.77
#